data_AF-A0A534UMF1-F1
#
_entry.id   AF-A0A534UMF1-F1
#
_cell.length_a   1.000
_cell.length_b   1.000
_cell.length_c   1.000
_cell.angle_alpha   90.00
_cell.angle_beta   90.00
_cell.angle_gamma   90.00
#
_symmetry.space_group_name_H-M   'P 1'
#
loop_
_entity.id
_entity.type
_entity.pdbx_description
1 polymer ?
#
loop_
_entity_poly.entity_id
_entity_poly.type
_entity_poly.pdbx_seq_one_letter_code
_entity_poly.pdbx_strand_id
1 'polypeptide(L)'
;MRIAVAPSPATIADNNRHLLELHVGMSQHDAMSLMGAPERSEGYAWGTAMLYRTAMTSGIYGTADSDFTPVVFDPDRRLIGWGRNFFSEQARKYELTVKHE
;
A
#
# COMPACT_ATOMS: atom_id res chain seq x y z
N MET A 1 17.55 -7.40 -16.12
CA MET A 1 17.50 -6.05 -15.55
C MET A 1 16.22 -5.38 -16.06
N ARG A 2 15.18 -5.25 -15.22
CA ARG A 2 13.98 -4.47 -15.57
C ARG A 2 14.26 -3.03 -15.20
N ILE A 3 14.22 -2.12 -16.16
CA ILE A 3 14.24 -0.68 -15.88
C ILE A 3 12.92 -0.39 -15.15
N ALA A 4 13.00 0.02 -13.88
CA ALA A 4 11.83 0.55 -13.19
C ALA A 4 11.48 1.88 -13.86
N VAL A 5 10.50 1.86 -14.76
CA VAL A 5 9.94 3.07 -15.33
C VAL A 5 9.15 3.73 -14.20
N ALA A 6 9.50 4.97 -13.85
CA ALA A 6 8.71 5.75 -12.92
C ALA A 6 7.24 5.76 -13.41
N PRO A 7 6.26 5.47 -12.56
CA PRO A 7 4.87 5.44 -12.98
C PRO A 7 4.47 6.80 -13.56
N SER A 8 3.67 6.76 -14.62
CA SER A 8 3.20 7.97 -15.29
C SER A 8 2.23 8.76 -14.42
N PRO A 9 2.03 10.06 -14.67
CA PRO A 9 0.96 10.83 -14.03
C PRO A 9 -0.43 10.20 -14.18
N ALA A 10 -0.70 9.52 -15.30
CA ALA A 10 -1.94 8.78 -15.52
C ALA A 10 -2.09 7.60 -14.55
N THR A 11 -1.01 6.83 -14.34
CA THR A 11 -0.98 5.73 -13.37
C THR A 11 -1.26 6.23 -11.94
N ILE A 12 -0.70 7.38 -11.57
CA ILE A 12 -0.97 8.01 -10.26
C ILE A 12 -2.43 8.43 -10.14
N ALA A 13 -3.00 9.04 -11.18
CA ALA A 13 -4.41 9.45 -11.20
C ALA A 13 -5.36 8.24 -11.11
N ASP A 14 -5.05 7.16 -11.82
CA ASP A 14 -5.84 5.93 -11.79
C ASP A 14 -5.78 5.25 -10.42
N ASN A 15 -4.59 5.15 -9.81
CA ASN A 15 -4.46 4.63 -8.44
C ASN A 15 -5.31 5.45 -7.45
N ASN A 16 -5.24 6.79 -7.52
CA ASN A 16 -6.05 7.64 -6.65
C ASN A 16 -7.56 7.44 -6.86
N ARG A 17 -8.02 7.22 -8.10
CA ARG A 17 -9.43 6.93 -8.38
C ARG A 17 -9.84 5.59 -7.79
N HIS A 18 -9.07 4.53 -8.04
CA HIS A 18 -9.38 3.18 -7.59
C HIS A 18 -9.33 3.03 -6.06
N LEU A 19 -8.51 3.82 -5.36
CA LEU A 19 -8.53 3.86 -3.88
C LEU A 19 -9.90 4.23 -3.30
N LEU A 20 -10.70 5.02 -4.03
CA LEU A 20 -12.06 5.40 -3.60
C LEU A 20 -13.06 4.24 -3.69
N GLU A 21 -12.71 3.18 -4.44
CA GLU A 21 -13.54 2.01 -4.67
C GLU A 21 -13.17 0.85 -3.72
N LEU A 22 -12.08 1.00 -2.97
CA LEU A 22 -11.70 0.03 -1.94
C LEU A 22 -12.71 0.04 -0.79
N HIS A 23 -12.94 -1.15 -0.23
CA HIS A 23 -13.70 -1.32 0.99
C HIS A 23 -13.07 -2.40 1.87
N VAL A 24 -13.15 -2.21 3.19
CA VAL A 24 -12.68 -3.19 4.16
C VAL A 24 -13.35 -4.55 3.92
N GLY A 25 -12.59 -5.63 4.10
CA GLY A 25 -13.01 -7.01 3.86
C GLY A 25 -12.84 -7.50 2.41
N MET A 26 -12.54 -6.61 1.46
CA MET A 26 -12.18 -6.98 0.09
C MET A 26 -11.02 -7.99 0.09
N SER A 27 -11.07 -9.02 -0.76
CA SER A 27 -9.96 -9.96 -0.86
C SER A 27 -8.74 -9.28 -1.49
N GLN A 28 -7.53 -9.73 -1.14
CA GLN A 28 -6.31 -9.25 -1.79
C GLN A 28 -6.35 -9.42 -3.32
N HIS A 29 -7.01 -10.47 -3.82
CA HIS A 29 -7.17 -10.69 -5.25
C HIS A 29 -8.07 -9.63 -5.91
N ASP A 30 -9.21 -9.32 -5.30
CA ASP A 30 -10.14 -8.31 -5.83
C ASP A 30 -9.52 -6.91 -5.76
N ALA A 31 -8.84 -6.59 -4.65
CA ALA A 31 -8.13 -5.34 -4.49
C ALA A 31 -7.01 -5.18 -5.54
N MET A 32 -6.25 -6.23 -5.83
CA MET A 32 -5.25 -6.21 -6.91
C MET A 32 -5.88 -6.12 -8.30
N SER A 33 -7.05 -6.73 -8.50
CA SER A 33 -7.77 -6.67 -9.78
C SER A 33 -8.29 -5.26 -10.05
N LEU A 34 -8.74 -4.57 -9.01
CA LEU A 34 -9.16 -3.17 -9.06
C LEU A 34 -7.97 -2.20 -9.20
N MET A 35 -6.97 -2.32 -8.32
CA MET A 35 -5.86 -1.37 -8.22
C MET A 35 -4.76 -1.61 -9.27
N GLY A 36 -4.67 -2.81 -9.82
CA GLY A 36 -3.51 -3.27 -10.59
C GLY A 36 -2.35 -3.74 -9.71
N ALA A 37 -1.19 -3.97 -10.34
CA ALA A 37 0.00 -4.42 -9.65
C ALA A 37 0.59 -3.29 -8.78
N PRO A 38 0.93 -3.54 -7.50
CA PRO A 38 1.60 -2.54 -6.67
C PRO A 38 3.05 -2.33 -7.14
N GLU A 39 3.62 -1.17 -6.81
CA GLU A 39 5.03 -0.90 -7.11
C GLU A 39 5.96 -1.67 -6.16
N ARG A 40 5.52 -1.84 -4.91
CA ARG A 40 6.23 -2.60 -3.87
C ARG A 40 5.24 -3.34 -2.99
N SER A 41 5.71 -4.38 -2.31
CA SER A 41 4.96 -5.04 -1.25
C SER A 41 5.88 -5.39 -0.09
N GLU A 42 5.36 -5.25 1.13
CA GLU A 42 6.05 -5.53 2.38
C GLU A 42 5.26 -6.54 3.19
N GLY A 43 5.94 -7.56 3.72
CA GLY A 43 5.33 -8.62 4.52
C GLY A 43 5.67 -8.48 6.00
N TYR A 44 4.69 -8.74 6.85
CA TYR A 44 4.77 -8.66 8.29
C TYR A 44 4.13 -9.90 8.92
N ALA A 45 4.51 -10.22 10.17
CA ALA A 45 3.82 -11.27 10.93
C ALA A 45 2.32 -11.01 11.05
N TRP A 46 1.93 -9.73 11.01
CA TRP A 46 0.56 -9.30 11.13
C TRP A 46 -0.19 -9.10 9.82
N GLY A 47 0.47 -9.25 8.67
CA GLY A 47 -0.18 -8.96 7.40
C GLY A 47 0.77 -8.56 6.27
N THR A 48 0.22 -7.94 5.24
CA THR A 48 0.96 -7.46 4.07
C THR A 48 0.54 -6.04 3.73
N ALA A 49 1.49 -5.18 3.39
CA ALA A 49 1.23 -3.86 2.82
C ALA A 49 1.61 -3.83 1.35
N MET A 50 0.66 -3.50 0.47
CA MET A 50 0.90 -3.23 -0.95
C MET A 50 1.01 -1.72 -1.16
N LEU A 51 2.11 -1.26 -1.75
CA LEU A 51 2.44 0.15 -1.89
C LEU A 51 2.13 0.61 -3.32
N TYR A 52 1.07 1.41 -3.44
CA TYR A 52 0.65 2.03 -4.70
C TYR A 52 1.10 3.47 -4.73
N ARG A 53 1.70 3.90 -5.85
CA ARG A 53 2.11 5.29 -5.99
C ARG A 53 0.91 6.18 -6.25
N THR A 54 0.73 7.18 -5.39
CA THR A 54 -0.40 8.12 -5.41
C THR A 54 0.03 9.58 -5.46
N ALA A 55 1.33 9.86 -5.35
CA ALA A 55 1.90 11.18 -5.58
C ALA A 55 3.29 11.07 -6.22
N MET A 56 3.83 12.22 -6.63
CA MET A 56 5.21 12.34 -7.10
C MET A 56 5.75 13.66 -6.55
N THR A 57 6.27 13.62 -5.32
CA THR A 57 6.70 14.80 -4.56
C THR A 57 8.17 15.14 -4.80
N SER A 58 8.98 14.17 -5.19
CA SER A 58 10.37 14.37 -5.59
C SER A 58 10.53 14.14 -7.10
N GLY A 59 11.28 15.02 -7.76
CA GLY A 59 11.65 14.87 -9.16
C GLY A 59 12.59 13.68 -9.43
N ILE A 60 13.43 13.79 -10.46
CA ILE A 60 14.21 12.70 -11.09
C ILE A 60 15.09 11.86 -10.12
N TYR A 61 15.41 12.34 -8.92
CA TYR A 61 16.43 11.73 -8.05
C TYR A 61 15.92 11.01 -6.79
N GLY A 62 14.61 10.88 -6.59
CA GLY A 62 14.12 10.18 -5.40
C GLY A 62 12.67 9.74 -5.54
N THR A 63 12.36 8.60 -4.95
CA THR A 63 11.00 8.22 -4.62
C THR A 63 10.88 8.34 -3.11
N ALA A 64 10.08 9.29 -2.65
CA ALA A 64 9.81 9.42 -1.23
C ALA A 64 8.76 8.39 -0.80
N ASP A 65 8.86 7.84 0.41
CA ASP A 65 7.79 6.99 0.96
C ASP A 65 6.46 7.74 1.04
N SER A 66 6.52 9.08 1.08
CA SER A 66 5.36 9.95 0.99
C SER A 66 4.59 9.88 -0.33
N ASP A 67 5.21 9.34 -1.38
CA ASP A 67 4.58 9.15 -2.68
C ASP A 67 3.64 7.94 -2.74
N PHE A 68 3.69 7.07 -1.73
CA PHE A 68 2.92 5.84 -1.68
C PHE A 68 1.76 5.90 -0.69
N THR A 69 0.68 5.24 -1.10
CA THR A 69 -0.43 4.84 -0.24
C THR A 69 -0.35 3.32 -0.01
N PRO A 70 -0.13 2.88 1.25
CA PRO A 70 -0.21 1.48 1.61
C PRO A 70 -1.67 1.00 1.56
N VAL A 71 -1.90 -0.16 0.96
CA VAL A 71 -3.14 -0.94 1.03
C VAL A 71 -2.81 -2.19 1.84
N VAL A 72 -3.48 -2.35 2.99
CA VAL A 72 -3.02 -3.23 4.06
C VAL A 72 -3.97 -4.41 4.22
N PHE A 73 -3.41 -5.62 4.19
CA PHE A 73 -4.14 -6.88 4.35
C PHE A 73 -3.71 -7.60 5.61
N ASP A 74 -4.64 -8.31 6.25
CA ASP A 74 -4.35 -9.21 7.36
C ASP A 74 -3.76 -10.56 6.86
N PRO A 75 -3.40 -11.51 7.76
CA PRO A 75 -2.86 -12.81 7.37
C PRO A 75 -3.83 -13.67 6.54
N ASP A 76 -5.14 -13.44 6.68
CA ASP A 76 -6.20 -14.09 5.91
C ASP A 76 -6.45 -13.42 4.55
N ARG A 77 -5.59 -12.45 4.19
CA ARG A 77 -5.61 -11.71 2.92
C ARG A 77 -6.88 -10.90 2.71
N ARG A 78 -7.43 -10.34 3.80
CA ARG A 78 -8.55 -9.40 3.78
C ARG A 78 -8.04 -7.98 3.96
N LEU A 79 -8.55 -7.06 3.14
CA LEU A 79 -8.24 -5.64 3.23
C LEU A 79 -8.74 -5.10 4.58
N ILE A 80 -7.84 -4.59 5.41
CA ILE A 80 -8.16 -4.05 6.74
C ILE A 80 -8.08 -2.52 6.79
N GLY A 81 -7.42 -1.90 5.81
CA GLY A 81 -7.35 -0.45 5.69
C GLY A 81 -6.30 0.00 4.69
N TRP A 82 -6.24 1.30 4.43
CA TRP A 82 -5.26 1.91 3.53
C TRP A 82 -4.89 3.32 4.00
N GLY A 83 -3.77 3.83 3.50
CA GLY A 83 -3.22 5.12 3.90
C GLY A 83 -2.13 5.02 4.96
N ARG A 84 -1.24 6.02 4.98
CA ARG A 84 -0.07 6.00 5.86
C ARG A 84 -0.42 6.07 7.34
N ASN A 85 -1.42 6.86 7.73
CA ASN A 85 -1.85 6.94 9.12
C ASN A 85 -2.30 5.57 9.63
N PHE A 86 -3.16 4.88 8.87
CA PHE A 86 -3.62 3.53 9.20
C PHE A 86 -2.44 2.56 9.31
N PHE A 87 -1.54 2.55 8.33
CA PHE A 87 -0.38 1.68 8.34
C PHE A 87 0.53 1.91 9.55
N SER A 88 0.84 3.17 9.88
CA SER A 88 1.67 3.52 11.03
C SER A 88 1.01 3.11 12.37
N GLU A 89 -0.31 3.31 12.50
CA GLU A 89 -1.05 2.89 13.68
C GLU A 89 -1.06 1.36 13.83
N GLN A 90 -1.28 0.64 12.74
CA GLN A 90 -1.29 -0.82 12.72
C GLN A 90 0.08 -1.39 13.09
N ALA A 91 1.17 -0.90 12.48
CA ALA A 91 2.52 -1.33 12.81
C ALA A 91 2.84 -1.09 14.30
N ARG A 92 2.51 0.09 14.82
CA ARG A 92 2.71 0.43 16.24
C ARG A 92 1.93 -0.49 17.18
N LYS A 93 0.68 -0.83 16.84
CA LYS A 93 -0.15 -1.73 17.66
C LYS A 93 0.53 -3.09 17.82
N TYR A 94 1.11 -3.63 16.75
CA TYR A 94 1.81 -4.91 16.81
C TYR A 94 3.13 -4.84 17.56
N GLU A 95 3.90 -3.76 17.41
CA GLU A 95 5.13 -3.57 18.19
C GLU A 95 4.87 -3.52 19.70
N LEU A 96 3.73 -2.99 20.13
CA LEU A 96 3.33 -3.00 21.54
C LEU A 96 2.96 -4.42 22.00
N THR A 97 2.19 -5.18 21.22
CA THR A 97 1.79 -6.55 21.56
C THR A 97 3.00 -7.47 21.75
N VAL A 98 3.98 -7.43 20.84
CA VAL A 98 5.17 -8.29 20.90
C VAL A 98 6.05 -8.00 22.12
N LYS A 99 6.03 -6.78 22.66
CA LYS A 99 6.81 -6.42 23.86
C LYS A 99 6.18 -6.91 25.17
N HIS A 100 4.94 -7.40 25.13
CA HIS A 100 4.19 -7.86 26.30
C HIS A 100 4.03 -9.40 26.37
N GLU A 101 4.59 -10.13 25.40
CA GLU A 101 4.73 -11.59 25.40
C GLU A 101 6.15 -12.02 25.80
#